data_AF-A0A644ZF96-F1
#
_entry.id   AF-A0A644ZF96-F1
#
_cell.length_a   1.000
_cell.length_b   1.000
_cell.length_c   1.000
_cell.angle_alpha   90.00
_cell.angle_beta   90.00
_cell.angle_gamma   90.00
#
_symmetry.space_group_name_H-M   'P 1'
#
loop_
_entity.id
_entity.type
_entity.pdbx_description
1 polymer ?
#
loop_
_entity_poly.entity_id
_entity_poly.type
_entity_poly.pdbx_seq_one_letter_code
_entity_poly.pdbx_strand_id
1 'polypeptide(L)'
;MKRNVSCCLSVLIGLIIVLTGCSDKKEYTNAVPADTQVLARFDLVAIAQKSGLNDKENQATKGKLMDALKEGMGAAAYKQMEKIIADPAESGLALNQPVYLFSSRGLPYPTLLIKVDNEEKVTATLEAMASEQLCKKPVEEGDYYFTTMTDGSVCMYNEGTFMLVSGTANAASIIKFVKYLFSE
;
A
#
# COMPACT_ATOMS: atom_id res chain seq x y z
N MET A 1 18.35 -16.84 52.97
CA MET A 1 18.33 -16.17 51.65
C MET A 1 16.89 -16.09 51.16
N LYS A 2 16.26 -14.90 51.18
CA LYS A 2 14.93 -14.68 50.56
C LYS A 2 15.12 -14.72 49.04
N ARG A 3 14.60 -15.75 48.38
CA ARG A 3 14.60 -15.82 46.90
C ARG A 3 13.63 -14.75 46.39
N ASN A 4 14.13 -13.82 45.60
CA ASN A 4 13.38 -12.72 45.02
C ASN A 4 12.35 -13.24 44.00
N VAL A 5 11.18 -13.66 44.49
CA VAL A 5 10.02 -14.11 43.69
C VAL A 5 9.54 -13.01 42.72
N SER A 6 9.88 -11.74 42.97
CA SER A 6 9.57 -10.62 42.09
C SER A 6 10.30 -10.66 40.74
N CYS A 7 11.50 -11.24 40.64
CA CYS A 7 12.23 -11.35 39.36
C CYS A 7 11.64 -12.42 38.43
N CYS A 8 11.06 -13.49 38.98
CA CYS A 8 10.50 -14.57 38.15
C CYS A 8 9.21 -14.13 37.45
N LEU A 9 8.43 -13.24 38.09
CA LEU A 9 7.15 -12.79 37.55
C LEU A 9 7.32 -11.82 36.37
N SER A 10 8.31 -10.92 36.43
CA SER A 10 8.61 -9.99 35.33
C SER A 10 9.18 -10.72 34.10
N VAL A 11 10.00 -11.75 34.30
CA VAL A 11 10.49 -12.60 33.22
C VAL A 11 9.35 -13.41 32.57
N LEU A 12 8.42 -13.93 33.37
CA LEU A 12 7.27 -14.69 32.87
C LEU A 12 6.32 -13.81 32.06
N ILE A 13 6.04 -12.58 32.52
CA ILE A 13 5.21 -11.60 31.80
C ILE A 13 5.89 -11.18 30.50
N GLY A 14 7.22 -10.96 30.52
CA GLY A 14 8.00 -10.70 29.30
C GLY A 14 7.90 -11.85 28.30
N LEU A 15 7.98 -13.10 28.76
CA LEU A 15 7.85 -14.29 27.91
C LEU A 15 6.45 -14.43 27.30
N ILE A 16 5.39 -14.15 28.08
CA ILE A 16 4.00 -14.22 27.61
C ILE A 16 3.76 -13.16 26.54
N ILE A 17 4.27 -11.94 26.69
CA ILE A 17 4.17 -10.87 25.68
C ILE A 17 4.88 -11.26 24.38
N VAL A 18 6.05 -11.91 24.46
CA VAL A 18 6.79 -12.41 23.29
C VAL A 18 6.04 -13.54 22.60
N LEU A 19 5.35 -14.41 23.35
CA LEU A 19 4.58 -15.53 22.80
C LEU A 19 3.22 -15.12 22.23
N THR A 20 2.59 -14.05 22.72
CA THR A 20 1.33 -13.51 22.19
C THR A 20 1.51 -12.52 21.05
N GLY A 21 2.76 -12.11 20.76
CA GLY A 21 3.09 -11.12 19.72
C GLY A 21 2.95 -11.63 18.28
N CYS A 22 2.77 -12.93 18.08
CA CYS A 22 2.40 -13.48 16.77
C CYS A 22 0.88 -13.42 16.63
N SER A 23 0.34 -12.26 16.24
CA SER A 23 -0.93 -12.28 15.53
C SER A 23 -0.65 -12.89 14.15
N ASP A 24 -1.34 -13.95 13.77
CA ASP A 24 -1.18 -14.64 12.47
C ASP A 24 -1.46 -13.73 11.25
N LYS A 25 -1.92 -12.50 11.48
CA LYS A 25 -1.98 -11.45 10.46
C LYS A 25 -0.61 -10.79 10.35
N LYS A 26 0.19 -11.22 9.37
CA LYS A 26 1.39 -10.50 8.95
C LYS A 26 1.03 -9.02 8.73
N GLU A 27 1.69 -8.14 9.46
CA GLU A 27 1.51 -6.70 9.27
C GLU A 27 2.06 -6.33 7.88
N TYR A 28 1.34 -5.49 7.13
CA TYR A 28 1.74 -5.12 5.77
C TYR A 28 3.14 -4.51 5.68
N THR A 29 3.63 -3.92 6.79
CA THR A 29 4.98 -3.38 6.91
C THR A 29 6.07 -4.45 6.93
N ASN A 30 5.74 -5.72 7.16
CA ASN A 30 6.71 -6.83 7.05
C ASN A 30 7.26 -6.97 5.63
N ALA A 31 6.53 -6.47 4.63
CA ALA A 31 6.97 -6.40 3.26
C ALA A 31 8.07 -5.34 3.02
N VAL A 32 8.40 -4.50 4.00
CA VAL A 32 9.55 -3.58 3.92
C VAL A 32 10.84 -4.40 4.13
N PRO A 33 11.75 -4.45 3.13
CA PRO A 33 12.96 -5.25 3.23
C PRO A 33 13.88 -4.80 4.37
N ALA A 34 14.58 -5.74 5.02
CA ALA A 34 15.59 -5.42 6.05
C ALA A 34 16.77 -4.57 5.51
N ASP A 35 17.04 -4.65 4.20
CA ASP A 35 18.11 -3.90 3.51
C ASP A 35 17.61 -2.61 2.85
N THR A 36 16.51 -2.04 3.36
CA THR A 36 15.96 -0.75 2.91
C THR A 36 17.00 0.37 3.03
N GLN A 37 17.25 1.08 1.93
CA GLN A 37 18.20 2.18 1.85
C GLN A 37 17.53 3.53 2.09
N VAL A 38 16.30 3.67 1.59
CA VAL A 38 15.46 4.86 1.77
C VAL A 38 14.10 4.38 2.28
N LEU A 39 13.62 4.97 3.37
CA LEU A 39 12.28 4.72 3.91
C LEU A 39 11.64 6.05 4.28
N ALA A 40 10.51 6.36 3.65
CA ALA A 40 9.65 7.47 4.00
C ALA A 40 8.26 6.97 4.38
N ARG A 41 7.65 7.62 5.36
CA ARG A 41 6.29 7.35 5.83
C ARG A 41 5.42 8.57 5.57
N PHE A 42 4.27 8.35 4.96
CA PHE A 42 3.28 9.38 4.65
C PHE A 42 1.97 9.07 5.40
N ASP A 43 1.47 10.06 6.11
CA ASP A 43 0.14 10.03 6.71
C ASP A 43 -0.78 10.90 5.85
N LEU A 44 -1.59 10.25 5.00
CA LEU A 44 -2.44 10.94 4.04
C LEU A 44 -3.52 11.80 4.73
N VAL A 45 -4.00 11.37 5.90
CA VAL A 45 -4.98 12.11 6.70
C VAL A 45 -4.33 13.37 7.27
N ALA A 46 -3.13 13.25 7.86
CA ALA A 46 -2.40 14.40 8.37
C ALA A 46 -2.01 15.37 7.24
N ILE A 47 -1.65 14.86 6.05
CA ILE A 47 -1.38 15.69 4.87
C ILE A 47 -2.63 16.44 4.43
N ALA A 48 -3.78 15.77 4.32
CA ALA A 48 -5.05 16.40 3.94
C ALA A 48 -5.48 17.48 4.96
N GLN A 49 -5.27 17.23 6.25
CA GLN A 49 -5.56 18.20 7.31
C GLN A 49 -4.60 19.39 7.28
N LYS A 50 -3.29 19.14 7.21
CA LYS A 50 -2.27 20.21 7.23
C LYS A 50 -2.24 21.04 5.95
N SER A 51 -2.62 20.46 4.82
CA SER A 51 -2.76 21.21 3.56
C SER A 51 -3.97 22.12 3.54
N GLY A 52 -4.91 21.98 4.48
CA GLY A 52 -6.18 22.69 4.46
C GLY A 52 -7.02 22.36 3.23
N LEU A 53 -6.76 21.25 2.52
CA LEU A 53 -7.41 20.93 1.23
C LEU A 53 -8.94 20.81 1.36
N ASN A 54 -9.43 20.46 2.55
CA ASN A 54 -10.85 20.36 2.84
C ASN A 54 -11.46 21.65 3.44
N ASP A 55 -10.65 22.70 3.66
CA ASP A 55 -11.12 23.96 4.18
C ASP A 55 -12.00 24.68 3.15
N LYS A 56 -12.98 25.46 3.63
CA LYS A 56 -13.92 26.18 2.77
C LYS A 56 -13.21 27.16 1.82
N GLU A 57 -12.11 27.76 2.27
CA GLU A 57 -11.30 28.69 1.48
C GLU A 57 -10.52 28.01 0.34
N ASN A 58 -10.25 26.70 0.46
CA ASN A 58 -9.47 25.94 -0.52
C ASN A 58 -10.32 25.14 -1.52
N GLN A 59 -11.65 25.32 -1.51
CA GLN A 59 -12.56 24.62 -2.44
C GLN A 59 -12.21 24.89 -3.91
N ALA A 60 -11.80 26.12 -4.25
CA ALA A 60 -11.38 26.45 -5.61
C ALA A 60 -10.09 25.72 -6.02
N THR A 61 -9.13 25.59 -5.11
CA THR A 61 -7.88 24.84 -5.32
C THR A 61 -8.15 23.35 -5.47
N LYS A 62 -9.03 22.79 -4.63
CA LYS A 62 -9.49 21.41 -4.74
C LYS A 62 -10.16 21.16 -6.08
N GLY A 63 -11.03 22.06 -6.53
CA GLY A 63 -11.66 22.00 -7.86
C GLY A 63 -10.64 21.93 -8.99
N LYS A 64 -9.66 22.84 -9.01
CA LYS A 64 -8.57 22.83 -10.01
C LYS A 64 -7.76 21.53 -10.00
N LEU A 65 -7.53 20.95 -8.83
CA LEU A 65 -6.86 19.66 -8.71
C LEU A 65 -7.70 18.54 -9.34
N MET A 66 -9.01 18.53 -9.10
CA MET A 66 -9.91 17.54 -9.69
C MET A 66 -9.99 17.69 -11.20
N ASP A 67 -10.05 18.92 -11.71
CA ASP A 67 -10.03 19.21 -13.14
C ASP A 67 -8.73 18.71 -13.80
N ALA A 68 -7.58 18.96 -13.17
CA ALA A 68 -6.29 18.47 -13.66
C ALA A 68 -6.22 16.93 -13.68
N LEU A 69 -6.78 16.25 -12.67
CA LEU A 69 -6.88 14.78 -12.66
C LEU A 69 -7.80 14.29 -13.78
N LYS A 70 -8.92 14.97 -14.02
CA LYS A 70 -9.86 14.65 -15.10
C LYS A 70 -9.23 14.75 -16.47
N GLU A 71 -8.44 15.79 -16.72
CA GLU A 71 -7.74 15.98 -17.99
C GLU A 71 -6.71 14.87 -18.28
N GLY A 72 -6.15 14.28 -17.22
CA GLY A 72 -5.18 13.19 -17.31
C GLY A 72 -5.77 11.78 -17.37
N MET A 73 -7.10 11.61 -17.24
CA MET A 73 -7.75 10.30 -17.10
C MET A 73 -8.89 10.08 -18.11
N GLY A 74 -9.15 8.81 -18.46
CA GLY A 74 -10.35 8.43 -19.19
C GLY A 74 -11.62 8.63 -18.35
N ALA A 75 -12.78 8.67 -19.01
CA ALA A 75 -14.05 8.99 -18.34
C ALA A 75 -14.48 7.95 -17.29
N ALA A 76 -14.20 6.66 -17.49
CA ALA A 76 -14.50 5.61 -16.53
C ALA A 76 -13.46 5.57 -15.39
N ALA A 77 -12.17 5.80 -15.65
CA ALA A 77 -11.17 5.94 -14.58
C ALA A 77 -11.45 7.17 -13.73
N TYR A 78 -11.83 8.30 -14.34
CA TYR A 78 -12.24 9.49 -13.59
C TYR A 78 -13.49 9.22 -12.75
N LYS A 79 -14.50 8.54 -13.28
CA LYS A 79 -15.69 8.15 -12.51
C LYS A 79 -15.37 7.21 -11.34
N GLN A 80 -14.42 6.28 -11.52
CA GLN A 80 -13.94 5.44 -10.43
C GLN A 80 -13.17 6.27 -9.39
N MET A 81 -12.35 7.22 -9.83
CA MET A 81 -11.65 8.16 -8.95
C MET A 81 -12.63 9.03 -8.17
N GLU A 82 -13.71 9.54 -8.78
CA GLU A 82 -14.76 10.29 -8.07
C GLU A 82 -15.40 9.49 -6.94
N LYS A 83 -15.67 8.19 -7.17
CA LYS A 83 -16.16 7.30 -6.11
C LYS A 83 -15.16 7.16 -4.97
N ILE A 84 -13.88 6.96 -5.28
CA ILE A 84 -12.81 6.83 -4.28
C ILE A 84 -12.61 8.15 -3.51
N ILE A 85 -12.74 9.30 -4.15
CA ILE A 85 -12.63 10.60 -3.48
C ILE A 85 -13.81 10.81 -2.51
N ALA A 86 -15.02 10.42 -2.92
CA ALA A 86 -16.20 10.51 -2.08
C ALA A 86 -16.15 9.51 -0.90
N ASP A 87 -15.66 8.31 -1.16
CA ASP A 87 -15.45 7.25 -0.17
C ASP A 87 -14.11 6.53 -0.42
N PRO A 88 -13.03 6.90 0.31
CA PRO A 88 -11.72 6.28 0.17
C PRO A 88 -11.72 4.75 0.35
N ALA A 89 -12.70 4.20 1.08
CA ALA A 89 -12.83 2.75 1.29
C ALA A 89 -13.26 2.00 0.01
N GLU A 90 -13.73 2.70 -1.01
CA GLU A 90 -14.01 2.12 -2.33
C GLU A 90 -12.73 1.70 -3.09
N SER A 91 -11.56 2.21 -2.69
CA SER A 91 -10.28 1.77 -3.26
C SER A 91 -9.87 0.36 -2.81
N GLY A 92 -10.42 -0.14 -1.69
CA GLY A 92 -9.93 -1.35 -1.02
C GLY A 92 -8.63 -1.18 -0.25
N LEU A 93 -8.01 0.01 -0.30
CA LEU A 93 -6.79 0.36 0.40
C LEU A 93 -7.10 1.08 1.72
N ALA A 94 -6.32 0.79 2.76
CA ALA A 94 -6.44 1.45 4.06
C ALA A 94 -5.78 2.85 4.02
N LEU A 95 -6.37 3.80 3.29
CA LEU A 95 -5.81 5.14 3.08
C LEU A 95 -5.79 6.02 4.34
N ASN A 96 -6.41 5.55 5.43
CA ASN A 96 -6.30 6.12 6.77
C ASN A 96 -5.10 5.59 7.57
N GLN A 97 -4.39 4.59 7.05
CA GLN A 97 -3.14 4.07 7.60
C GLN A 97 -1.92 4.70 6.91
N PRO A 98 -0.72 4.62 7.51
CA PRO A 98 0.48 5.13 6.89
C PRO A 98 0.81 4.43 5.58
N VAL A 99 1.16 5.23 4.56
CA VAL A 99 1.74 4.77 3.30
C VAL A 99 3.26 4.84 3.42
N TYR A 100 3.96 3.80 2.98
CA TYR A 100 5.43 3.80 2.96
C TYR A 100 5.93 3.93 1.53
N LEU A 101 6.98 4.72 1.35
CA LEU A 101 7.78 4.76 0.13
C LEU A 101 9.17 4.27 0.50
N PHE A 102 9.66 3.24 -0.19
CA PHE A 102 10.99 2.72 0.07
C PHE A 102 11.74 2.36 -1.21
N SER A 103 13.05 2.15 -1.05
CA SER A 103 13.89 1.42 -1.98
C SER A 103 14.91 0.59 -1.20
N SER A 104 15.29 -0.56 -1.74
CA SER A 104 16.27 -1.48 -1.12
C SER A 104 17.38 -1.83 -2.10
N ARG A 105 18.37 -2.63 -1.70
CA ARG A 105 19.43 -3.06 -2.61
C ARG A 105 18.90 -4.02 -3.67
N GLY A 106 18.01 -4.93 -3.27
CA GLY A 106 17.36 -5.89 -4.19
C GLY A 106 16.21 -5.30 -5.02
N LEU A 107 15.64 -4.18 -4.58
CA LEU A 107 14.64 -3.40 -5.30
C LEU A 107 15.04 -1.92 -5.30
N PRO A 108 15.99 -1.50 -6.17
CA PRO A 108 16.51 -0.13 -6.20
C PRO A 108 15.52 0.87 -6.83
N TYR A 109 14.24 0.50 -6.94
CA TYR A 109 13.18 1.30 -7.53
C TYR A 109 12.27 1.86 -6.43
N PRO A 110 11.78 3.11 -6.55
CA PRO A 110 10.77 3.65 -5.66
C PRO A 110 9.57 2.71 -5.59
N THR A 111 9.24 2.26 -4.38
CA THR A 111 8.18 1.30 -4.11
C THR A 111 7.22 1.88 -3.08
N LEU A 112 5.97 2.05 -3.47
CA LEU A 112 4.88 2.38 -2.56
C LEU A 112 4.35 1.09 -1.92
N LEU A 113 4.11 1.15 -0.62
CA LEU A 113 3.55 0.08 0.18
C LEU A 113 2.35 0.61 0.97
N ILE A 114 1.21 -0.02 0.77
CA ILE A 114 -0.08 0.39 1.33
C ILE A 114 -0.76 -0.86 1.89
N LYS A 115 -1.45 -0.72 3.02
CA LYS A 115 -2.26 -1.81 3.58
C LYS A 115 -3.51 -2.02 2.72
N VAL A 116 -3.85 -3.28 2.49
CA VAL A 116 -5.14 -3.69 1.90
C VAL A 116 -6.15 -3.96 3.02
N ASP A 117 -7.35 -3.42 2.84
CA ASP A 117 -8.52 -3.70 3.68
C ASP A 117 -9.54 -4.59 2.94
N ASN A 118 -9.59 -4.52 1.60
CA ASN A 118 -10.44 -5.37 0.78
C ASN A 118 -9.80 -5.63 -0.60
N GLU A 119 -9.33 -6.86 -0.81
CA GLU A 119 -8.68 -7.29 -2.06
C GLU A 119 -9.60 -7.21 -3.27
N GLU A 120 -10.87 -7.60 -3.14
CA GLU A 120 -11.85 -7.57 -4.23
C GLU A 120 -12.06 -6.15 -4.78
N LYS A 121 -12.08 -5.13 -3.91
CA LYS A 121 -12.18 -3.72 -4.30
C LYS A 121 -10.91 -3.21 -4.98
N VAL A 122 -9.73 -3.69 -4.57
CA VAL A 122 -8.48 -3.42 -5.27
C VAL A 122 -8.51 -4.01 -6.68
N THR A 123 -8.93 -5.28 -6.80
CA THR A 123 -9.11 -5.97 -8.08
C THR A 123 -10.08 -5.22 -8.98
N ALA A 124 -11.26 -4.84 -8.48
CA ALA A 124 -12.26 -4.09 -9.24
C ALA A 124 -11.72 -2.74 -9.73
N THR A 125 -10.93 -2.04 -8.91
CA THR A 125 -10.29 -0.77 -9.30
C THR A 125 -9.28 -1.00 -10.44
N LEU A 126 -8.42 -2.01 -10.33
CA LEU A 126 -7.43 -2.32 -11.37
C LEU A 126 -8.07 -2.88 -12.65
N GLU A 127 -9.19 -3.61 -12.56
CA GLU A 127 -9.95 -4.03 -13.74
C GLU A 127 -10.60 -2.84 -14.45
N ALA A 128 -11.12 -1.85 -13.71
CA ALA A 128 -11.61 -0.61 -14.30
C ALA A 128 -10.49 0.12 -15.06
N MET A 129 -9.30 0.20 -14.48
CA MET A 129 -8.11 0.77 -15.14
C MET A 129 -7.67 -0.03 -16.37
N ALA A 130 -7.75 -1.36 -16.31
CA ALA A 130 -7.43 -2.23 -17.45
C ALA A 130 -8.42 -2.06 -18.60
N SER A 131 -9.70 -1.84 -18.32
CA SER A 131 -10.73 -1.57 -19.33
C SER A 131 -10.45 -0.28 -20.13
N GLU A 132 -9.71 0.65 -19.53
CA GLU A 132 -9.26 1.90 -20.16
C GLU A 132 -7.81 1.84 -20.68
N GLN A 133 -7.21 0.65 -20.72
CA GLN A 133 -5.84 0.45 -21.20
C GLN A 133 -4.78 1.19 -20.38
N LEU A 134 -5.04 1.50 -19.10
CA LEU A 134 -4.05 2.10 -18.19
C LEU A 134 -3.11 1.06 -17.58
N CYS A 135 -3.54 -0.20 -17.54
CA CYS A 135 -2.74 -1.35 -17.15
C CYS A 135 -3.21 -2.61 -17.88
N LYS A 136 -2.50 -3.72 -17.70
CA LYS A 136 -3.00 -5.03 -18.10
C LYS A 136 -4.10 -5.49 -17.14
N LYS A 137 -4.90 -6.48 -17.55
CA LYS A 137 -5.81 -7.15 -16.61
C LYS A 137 -5.00 -7.76 -15.46
N PRO A 138 -5.44 -7.63 -14.20
CA PRO A 138 -4.83 -8.34 -13.08
C PRO A 138 -4.78 -9.86 -13.34
N VAL A 139 -3.65 -10.46 -12.97
CA VAL A 139 -3.40 -11.90 -13.05
C VAL A 139 -3.24 -12.43 -11.63
N GLU A 140 -3.96 -13.49 -11.30
CA GLU A 140 -3.80 -14.24 -10.05
C GLU A 140 -2.64 -15.23 -10.19
N GLU A 141 -1.74 -15.27 -9.20
CA GLU A 141 -0.64 -16.22 -9.15
C GLU A 141 -0.37 -16.72 -7.72
N GLY A 142 -1.04 -17.80 -7.32
CA GLY A 142 -0.99 -18.26 -5.93
C GLY A 142 -1.81 -17.33 -5.03
N ASP A 143 -1.23 -16.89 -3.91
CA ASP A 143 -1.93 -16.07 -2.90
C ASP A 143 -1.79 -14.55 -3.14
N TYR A 144 -1.52 -14.13 -4.38
CA TYR A 144 -1.43 -12.72 -4.76
C TYR A 144 -1.85 -12.48 -6.20
N TYR A 145 -2.13 -11.22 -6.49
CA TYR A 145 -2.45 -10.69 -7.80
C TYR A 145 -1.37 -9.73 -8.28
N PHE A 146 -1.18 -9.62 -9.59
CA PHE A 146 -0.32 -8.59 -10.16
C PHE A 146 -0.84 -8.03 -11.48
N THR A 147 -0.42 -6.81 -11.79
CA THR A 147 -0.59 -6.20 -13.11
C THR A 147 0.60 -5.32 -13.48
N THR A 148 0.75 -5.05 -14.77
CA THR A 148 1.73 -4.11 -15.31
C THR A 148 1.01 -2.89 -15.86
N MET A 149 1.42 -1.71 -15.40
CA MET A 149 0.97 -0.41 -15.88
C MET A 149 1.55 -0.13 -17.27
N THR A 150 0.95 0.81 -18.02
CA THR A 150 1.46 1.18 -19.36
C THR A 150 2.86 1.80 -19.35
N ASP A 151 3.24 2.45 -18.26
CA ASP A 151 4.58 3.02 -18.05
C ASP A 151 5.63 1.97 -17.63
N GLY A 152 5.24 0.70 -17.51
CA GLY A 152 6.11 -0.40 -17.09
C GLY A 152 6.23 -0.59 -15.58
N SER A 153 5.54 0.21 -14.77
CA SER A 153 5.41 -0.01 -13.33
C SER A 153 4.65 -1.30 -13.04
N VAL A 154 4.94 -1.94 -11.92
CA VAL A 154 4.32 -3.21 -11.51
C VAL A 154 3.52 -3.01 -10.24
N CYS A 155 2.28 -3.46 -10.28
CA CYS A 155 1.39 -3.51 -9.13
C CYS A 155 1.29 -4.96 -8.65
N MET A 156 1.47 -5.21 -7.35
CA MET A 156 1.27 -6.53 -6.73
C MET A 156 0.51 -6.38 -5.43
N TYR A 157 -0.46 -7.25 -5.18
CA TYR A 157 -1.28 -7.14 -3.98
C TYR A 157 -1.87 -8.48 -3.53
N ASN A 158 -2.21 -8.57 -2.25
CA ASN A 158 -2.99 -9.64 -1.64
C ASN A 158 -3.94 -9.07 -0.56
N GLU A 159 -4.59 -9.92 0.23
CA GLU A 159 -5.48 -9.53 1.33
C GLU A 159 -4.90 -8.52 2.34
N GLY A 160 -3.58 -8.44 2.48
CA GLY A 160 -2.92 -7.60 3.49
C GLY A 160 -2.14 -6.40 2.93
N THR A 161 -1.59 -6.54 1.73
CA THR A 161 -0.53 -5.66 1.23
C THR A 161 -0.74 -5.31 -0.22
N PHE A 162 -0.56 -4.04 -0.55
CA PHE A 162 -0.49 -3.51 -1.91
C PHE A 162 0.87 -2.85 -2.13
N MET A 163 1.52 -3.21 -3.23
CA MET A 163 2.79 -2.64 -3.66
C MET A 163 2.70 -2.09 -5.08
N LEU A 164 3.17 -0.86 -5.28
CA LEU A 164 3.41 -0.27 -6.59
C LEU A 164 4.89 0.06 -6.73
N VAL A 165 5.54 -0.62 -7.66
CA VAL A 165 6.97 -0.43 -7.98
C VAL A 165 7.08 0.39 -9.26
N SER A 166 7.73 1.54 -9.18
CA SER A 166 8.00 2.42 -10.34
C SER A 166 8.92 1.73 -11.36
N GLY A 167 8.61 1.85 -12.66
CA GLY A 167 9.30 1.14 -13.77
C GLY A 167 10.84 1.27 -13.80
N THR A 168 11.58 0.23 -14.22
CA THR A 168 11.84 -0.06 -15.65
C THR A 168 12.21 -1.53 -15.99
N ALA A 169 11.92 -1.88 -17.27
CA ALA A 169 12.39 -2.95 -18.16
C ALA A 169 12.30 -4.44 -17.76
N ASN A 170 12.34 -4.80 -16.49
CA ASN A 170 12.33 -6.22 -16.11
C ASN A 170 11.24 -6.54 -15.08
N ALA A 171 9.99 -6.50 -15.54
CA ALA A 171 8.83 -6.93 -14.75
C ALA A 171 9.06 -8.30 -14.12
N ALA A 172 9.74 -9.24 -14.79
CA ALA A 172 10.04 -10.55 -14.22
C ALA A 172 10.99 -10.49 -13.00
N SER A 173 11.99 -9.61 -13.00
CA SER A 173 12.87 -9.41 -11.83
C SER A 173 12.16 -8.71 -10.68
N ILE A 174 11.33 -7.71 -10.97
CA ILE A 174 10.49 -7.04 -9.97
C ILE A 174 9.54 -8.05 -9.35
N ILE A 175 8.81 -8.81 -10.18
CA ILE A 175 7.88 -9.85 -9.76
C ILE A 175 8.61 -10.89 -8.90
N LYS A 176 9.83 -11.31 -9.26
CA LYS A 176 10.62 -12.26 -8.46
C LYS A 176 11.00 -11.70 -7.09
N PHE A 177 11.43 -10.44 -7.01
CA PHE A 177 11.81 -9.82 -5.74
C PHE A 177 10.59 -9.54 -4.86
N VAL A 178 9.51 -9.06 -5.45
CA VAL A 178 8.28 -8.76 -4.69
C VAL A 178 7.65 -10.06 -4.16
N LYS A 179 7.68 -11.18 -4.91
CA LYS A 179 7.29 -12.50 -4.38
C LYS A 179 8.02 -12.88 -3.10
N TYR A 180 9.30 -12.56 -3.01
CA TYR A 180 10.09 -12.79 -1.80
C TYR A 180 9.52 -11.99 -0.62
N LEU A 181 9.19 -10.71 -0.83
CA LEU A 181 8.62 -9.84 0.21
C LEU A 181 7.22 -10.24 0.69
N PHE A 182 6.42 -10.88 -0.17
CA PHE A 182 5.12 -11.42 0.22
C PHE A 182 5.21 -12.78 0.95
N SER A 183 6.34 -13.48 0.82
CA SER A 183 6.55 -14.82 1.42
C SER A 183 7.08 -14.76 2.86
N GLU A 184 7.82 -13.70 3.22
CA GLU A 184 8.31 -13.43 4.59
C GLU A 184 7.19 -13.00 5.54
#